data_AF-A0A7C7CZP0-F1
#
_entry.id   AF-A0A7C7CZP0-F1
#
_cell.length_a   1.000
_cell.length_b   1.000
_cell.length_c   1.000
_cell.angle_alpha   90.00
_cell.angle_beta   90.00
_cell.angle_gamma   90.00
#
_symmetry.space_group_name_H-M   'P 1'
#
loop_
_entity.id
_entity.type
_entity.pdbx_description
1 polymer ?
#
loop_
_entity_poly.entity_id
_entity_poly.type
_entity_poly.pdbx_seq_one_letter_code
_entity_poly.pdbx_strand_id
1 'polypeptide(L)'
;MKQYFKHNIIMAIIVTGIIFTLFFSCWLPKEFYSLLSEQTKKAENYNVTIYRDTWGVPHIFGQSDEDAAFGLAYANSEDDFKNIQDVIITLKQKSGLIHGRDGAITDFFISWLRIYNTVDQYYESQLSEKVRSILEAYATGINYYAHLHNDEILADVFPVQGKDIVAGFVFRTPMFFGLDSILESLFNLTEKPKLSSHLPANNTSRHIGSNGFAVSPKRTANKETFLAINSHQPWDGPIAWYEAHIHSEEGWNMSGGLFPGSPIIFVGHNDSLGWVHTVNAPDLIDTYILEMHPDNSLLYRFDDQWLELEKEIVSIKIKIF
;
A
#
# COMPACT_ATOMS: atom_id res chain seq x y z
N MET A 1 -61.33 -14.62 5.80
CA MET A 1 -60.25 -15.05 4.88
C MET A 1 -59.15 -14.01 4.64
N LYS A 2 -59.43 -12.70 4.44
CA LYS A 2 -58.40 -11.69 4.14
C LYS A 2 -57.39 -11.38 5.28
N GLN A 3 -57.77 -11.57 6.55
CA GLN A 3 -56.90 -11.24 7.69
C GLN A 3 -55.88 -12.35 8.00
N TYR A 4 -56.26 -13.62 7.81
CA TYR A 4 -55.36 -14.78 7.92
C TYR A 4 -54.26 -14.77 6.86
N PHE A 5 -54.57 -14.32 5.64
CA PHE A 5 -53.60 -14.23 4.54
C PHE A 5 -52.52 -13.16 4.78
N LYS A 6 -52.89 -11.99 5.35
CA LYS A 6 -51.92 -10.95 5.71
C LYS A 6 -50.96 -11.38 6.81
N HIS A 7 -51.44 -12.14 7.80
CA HIS A 7 -50.61 -12.60 8.91
C HIS A 7 -49.54 -13.62 8.45
N ASN A 8 -49.91 -14.53 7.55
CA ASN A 8 -48.97 -15.51 6.99
C ASN A 8 -47.92 -14.89 6.08
N ILE A 9 -48.24 -13.82 5.35
CA ILE A 9 -47.27 -13.08 4.51
C ILE A 9 -46.27 -12.32 5.40
N ILE A 10 -46.73 -11.68 6.47
CA ILE A 10 -45.84 -10.96 7.40
C ILE A 10 -44.92 -11.94 8.13
N MET A 11 -45.43 -13.08 8.60
CA MET A 11 -44.59 -14.14 9.18
C MET A 11 -43.60 -14.72 8.17
N ALA A 12 -44.00 -14.94 6.91
CA ALA A 12 -43.10 -15.42 5.88
C ALA A 12 -41.97 -14.43 5.58
N ILE A 13 -42.25 -13.11 5.56
CA ILE A 13 -41.25 -12.05 5.37
C ILE A 13 -40.31 -11.95 6.58
N ILE A 14 -40.81 -12.08 7.80
CA ILE A 14 -39.98 -12.07 9.01
C ILE A 14 -39.08 -13.31 9.04
N VAL A 15 -39.62 -14.49 8.72
CA VAL A 15 -38.84 -15.75 8.69
C VAL A 15 -37.82 -15.73 7.55
N THR A 16 -38.15 -15.24 6.35
CA THR A 16 -37.15 -15.09 5.28
C THR A 16 -36.12 -14.01 5.61
N GLY A 17 -36.51 -12.90 6.23
CA GLY A 17 -35.59 -11.87 6.71
C GLY A 17 -34.60 -12.41 7.76
N ILE A 18 -35.08 -13.22 8.71
CA ILE A 18 -34.26 -13.87 9.74
C ILE A 18 -33.36 -14.97 9.13
N ILE A 19 -33.87 -15.76 8.19
CA ILE A 19 -33.06 -16.78 7.48
C ILE A 19 -32.00 -16.10 6.62
N PHE A 20 -32.30 -14.96 5.98
CA PHE A 20 -31.36 -14.21 5.16
C PHE A 20 -30.26 -13.57 6.01
N THR A 21 -30.59 -13.01 7.18
CA THR A 21 -29.59 -12.49 8.14
C THR A 21 -28.77 -13.60 8.81
N LEU A 22 -29.34 -14.78 9.07
CA LEU A 22 -28.61 -15.96 9.58
C LEU A 22 -27.73 -16.61 8.51
N PHE A 23 -28.12 -16.57 7.23
CA PHE A 23 -27.30 -17.07 6.12
C PHE A 23 -26.12 -16.15 5.82
N PHE A 24 -26.32 -14.82 5.86
CA PHE A 24 -25.24 -13.86 5.64
C PHE A 24 -24.24 -13.80 6.82
N SER A 25 -24.71 -13.94 8.07
CA SER A 25 -23.82 -13.99 9.24
C SER A 25 -23.01 -15.29 9.37
N CYS A 26 -23.32 -16.31 8.56
CA CYS A 26 -22.54 -17.56 8.46
C CYS A 26 -21.53 -17.60 7.30
N TRP A 27 -21.41 -16.52 6.50
CA TRP A 27 -20.61 -16.51 5.27
C TRP A 27 -19.32 -15.69 5.34
N LEU A 28 -18.91 -15.27 6.53
CA LEU A 28 -17.50 -15.02 6.80
C LEU A 28 -16.90 -16.34 7.31
N PRO A 29 -15.99 -16.99 6.57
CA PRO A 29 -15.54 -18.33 6.90
C PRO A 29 -14.95 -18.36 8.31
N LYS A 30 -15.35 -19.34 9.13
CA LYS A 30 -14.84 -19.51 10.52
C LYS A 30 -13.31 -19.41 10.64
N GLU A 31 -12.59 -19.79 9.58
CA GLU A 31 -11.14 -19.68 9.48
C GLU A 31 -10.65 -18.23 9.55
N PHE A 32 -11.32 -17.29 8.87
CA PHE A 32 -11.00 -15.86 8.88
C PHE A 32 -11.06 -15.26 10.29
N TYR A 33 -12.16 -15.53 11.01
CA TYR A 33 -12.31 -15.11 12.41
C TYR A 33 -11.29 -15.77 13.33
N SER A 34 -10.94 -17.04 13.10
CA SER A 34 -9.93 -17.73 13.91
C SER A 34 -8.54 -17.14 13.75
N LEU A 35 -8.14 -16.78 12.52
CA LEU A 35 -6.84 -16.17 12.24
C LEU A 35 -6.72 -14.77 12.83
N LEU A 36 -7.78 -13.97 12.76
CA LEU A 36 -7.82 -12.65 13.40
C LEU A 36 -7.76 -12.74 14.93
N SER A 37 -8.42 -13.75 15.53
CA SER A 37 -8.37 -13.94 16.99
C SER A 37 -6.98 -14.28 17.54
N GLU A 38 -6.10 -14.87 16.71
CA GLU A 38 -4.69 -15.08 17.08
C GLU A 38 -3.91 -13.75 17.13
N GLN A 39 -4.25 -12.81 16.25
CA GLN A 39 -3.62 -11.49 16.21
C GLN A 39 -3.99 -10.66 17.45
N THR A 40 -5.20 -10.84 18.00
CA THR A 40 -5.61 -10.28 19.30
C THR A 40 -4.67 -10.71 20.43
N LYS A 41 -4.26 -11.98 20.46
CA LYS A 41 -3.29 -12.47 21.45
C LYS A 41 -1.89 -11.91 21.22
N LYS A 42 -1.49 -11.72 19.96
CA LYS A 42 -0.21 -11.07 19.64
C LYS A 42 -0.20 -9.61 20.06
N ALA A 43 -1.34 -8.92 19.94
CA ALA A 43 -1.51 -7.54 20.37
C ALA A 43 -1.25 -7.35 21.88
N GLU A 44 -1.55 -8.36 22.72
CA GLU A 44 -1.28 -8.32 24.17
C GLU A 44 0.22 -8.22 24.51
N ASN A 45 1.11 -8.49 23.57
CA ASN A 45 2.56 -8.36 23.77
C ASN A 45 3.07 -6.93 23.60
N TYR A 46 2.25 -6.00 23.09
CA TYR A 46 2.65 -4.62 22.86
C TYR A 46 2.15 -3.71 23.97
N ASN A 47 3.00 -2.77 24.39
CA ASN A 47 2.66 -1.77 25.40
C ASN A 47 2.93 -0.37 24.84
N VAL A 48 1.86 0.28 24.40
CA VAL A 48 1.92 1.59 23.74
C VAL A 48 0.84 2.52 24.29
N THR A 49 1.18 3.81 24.40
CA THR A 49 0.22 4.87 24.72
C THR A 49 0.10 5.81 23.53
N ILE A 50 -1.13 6.10 23.11
CA ILE A 50 -1.42 7.03 22.02
C ILE A 50 -2.15 8.24 22.63
N TYR A 51 -1.54 9.43 22.52
CA TYR A 51 -2.21 10.69 22.82
C TYR A 51 -2.65 11.33 21.51
N ARG A 52 -3.85 11.93 21.46
CA ARG A 52 -4.26 12.74 20.31
C ARG A 52 -4.31 14.20 20.70
N ASP A 53 -3.78 15.06 19.84
CA ASP A 53 -3.79 16.50 20.06
C ASP A 53 -5.14 17.14 19.66
N THR A 54 -5.19 18.48 19.57
CA THR A 54 -6.42 19.21 19.25
C THR A 54 -6.90 19.02 17.80
N TRP A 55 -6.00 18.58 16.91
CA TRP A 55 -6.28 18.30 15.50
C TRP A 55 -6.48 16.81 15.22
N GLY A 56 -6.35 15.98 16.25
CA GLY A 56 -6.42 14.54 16.14
C GLY A 56 -5.09 13.89 15.77
N VAL A 57 -3.98 14.63 15.67
CA VAL A 57 -2.67 14.05 15.37
C VAL A 57 -2.26 13.09 16.49
N PRO A 58 -1.94 11.82 16.20
CA PRO A 58 -1.47 10.90 17.22
C PRO A 58 -0.01 11.17 17.59
N HIS A 59 0.26 11.14 18.88
CA HIS A 59 1.57 11.08 19.49
C HIS A 59 1.69 9.69 20.15
N ILE A 60 2.45 8.82 19.51
CA ILE A 60 2.61 7.41 19.88
C ILE A 60 3.86 7.26 20.74
N PHE A 61 3.70 6.70 21.95
CA PHE A 61 4.79 6.42 22.89
C PHE A 61 4.86 4.93 23.20
N GLY A 62 5.87 4.25 22.66
CA GLY A 62 6.17 2.84 22.93
C GLY A 62 7.40 2.66 23.83
N GLN A 63 7.52 1.52 24.50
CA GLN A 63 8.76 1.16 25.22
C GLN A 63 9.84 0.69 24.24
N SER A 64 9.45 -0.05 23.20
CA SER A 64 10.30 -0.47 22.08
C SER A 64 9.86 0.17 20.76
N ASP A 65 10.71 0.10 19.73
CA ASP A 65 10.34 0.49 18.37
C ASP A 65 9.16 -0.33 17.83
N GLU A 66 9.09 -1.60 18.22
CA GLU A 66 8.00 -2.51 17.88
C GLU A 66 6.67 -2.06 18.53
N ASP A 67 6.68 -1.65 19.80
CA ASP A 67 5.49 -1.07 20.45
C ASP A 67 5.02 0.20 19.74
N ALA A 68 5.96 1.08 19.40
CA ALA A 68 5.66 2.32 18.71
C ALA A 68 5.10 2.06 17.29
N ALA A 69 5.66 1.09 16.57
CA ALA A 69 5.18 0.69 15.25
C ALA A 69 3.76 0.07 15.31
N PHE A 70 3.49 -0.78 16.31
CA PHE A 70 2.15 -1.32 16.55
C PHE A 70 1.13 -0.21 16.83
N GLY A 71 1.47 0.74 17.70
CA GLY A 71 0.59 1.87 18.03
C GLY A 71 0.34 2.81 16.85
N LEU A 72 1.37 3.07 16.04
CA LEU A 72 1.24 3.85 14.81
C LEU A 72 0.28 3.18 13.82
N ALA A 73 0.41 1.87 13.61
CA ALA A 73 -0.50 1.10 12.76
C ALA A 73 -1.94 1.17 13.23
N TYR A 74 -2.16 1.04 14.55
CA TYR A 74 -3.49 1.15 15.13
C TYR A 74 -4.09 2.54 14.92
N ALA A 75 -3.36 3.61 15.25
CA ALA A 75 -3.84 4.99 15.08
C ALA A 75 -4.13 5.32 13.60
N ASN A 76 -3.21 4.95 12.70
CA ASN A 76 -3.41 5.17 11.26
C ASN A 76 -4.61 4.38 10.72
N SER A 77 -4.82 3.15 11.21
CA SER A 77 -6.01 2.38 10.86
C SER A 77 -7.28 3.03 11.40
N GLU A 78 -7.26 3.56 12.62
CA GLU A 78 -8.42 4.29 13.20
C GLU A 78 -8.86 5.46 12.33
N ASP A 79 -7.93 6.15 11.68
CA ASP A 79 -8.23 7.34 10.88
C ASP A 79 -8.41 7.08 9.39
N ASP A 80 -7.74 6.06 8.82
CA ASP A 80 -7.70 5.82 7.38
C ASP A 80 -7.67 4.32 7.00
N PHE A 81 -8.46 3.49 7.70
CA PHE A 81 -8.49 2.05 7.46
C PHE A 81 -8.81 1.70 6.01
N LYS A 82 -9.68 2.48 5.35
CA LYS A 82 -10.08 2.25 3.97
C LYS A 82 -8.91 2.32 3.00
N ASN A 83 -8.09 3.37 3.02
CA ASN A 83 -6.95 3.47 2.10
C ASN A 83 -5.87 2.43 2.45
N ILE A 84 -5.67 2.11 3.73
CA ILE A 84 -4.78 1.00 4.14
C ILE A 84 -5.27 -0.32 3.54
N GLN A 85 -6.57 -0.62 3.63
CA GLN A 85 -7.17 -1.80 3.03
C GLN A 85 -7.01 -1.84 1.51
N ASP A 86 -7.29 -0.74 0.80
CA ASP A 86 -7.15 -0.67 -0.66
C ASP A 86 -5.71 -0.98 -1.12
N VAL A 87 -4.72 -0.56 -0.33
CA VAL A 87 -3.30 -0.89 -0.56
C VAL A 87 -3.05 -2.38 -0.36
N ILE A 88 -3.52 -2.96 0.74
CA ILE A 88 -3.35 -4.39 1.02
C ILE A 88 -4.07 -5.24 -0.03
N ILE A 89 -5.29 -4.86 -0.43
CA ILE A 89 -6.09 -5.51 -1.47
C ILE A 89 -5.35 -5.54 -2.79
N THR A 90 -4.75 -4.40 -3.15
CA THR A 90 -3.93 -4.30 -4.35
C THR A 90 -2.74 -5.24 -4.30
N LEU A 91 -1.98 -5.23 -3.20
CA LEU A 91 -0.80 -6.07 -3.06
C LEU A 91 -1.17 -7.55 -3.08
N LYS A 92 -2.26 -7.94 -2.40
CA LYS A 92 -2.75 -9.34 -2.40
C LYS A 92 -3.54 -9.74 -3.64
N GLN A 93 -3.50 -8.92 -4.69
CA GLN A 93 -4.09 -9.20 -6.00
C GLN A 93 -5.58 -9.52 -5.94
N LYS A 94 -6.30 -8.75 -5.12
CA LYS A 94 -7.75 -8.84 -4.96
C LYS A 94 -8.47 -7.58 -5.46
N SER A 95 -7.77 -6.65 -6.10
CA SER A 95 -8.39 -5.42 -6.60
C SER A 95 -9.44 -5.70 -7.66
N GLY A 96 -9.27 -6.74 -8.48
CA GLY A 96 -10.27 -7.17 -9.46
C GLY A 96 -11.61 -7.60 -8.84
N LEU A 97 -11.60 -8.07 -7.59
CA LEU A 97 -12.81 -8.44 -6.85
C LEU A 97 -13.60 -7.22 -6.35
N ILE A 98 -12.92 -6.09 -6.14
CA ILE A 98 -13.50 -4.89 -5.54
C ILE A 98 -13.80 -3.84 -6.61
N HIS A 99 -12.86 -3.61 -7.53
CA HIS A 99 -12.88 -2.55 -8.55
C HIS A 99 -13.09 -3.09 -9.97
N GLY A 100 -13.42 -4.37 -10.12
CA GLY A 100 -13.72 -4.98 -11.42
C GLY A 100 -12.54 -4.93 -12.39
N ARG A 101 -12.79 -4.53 -13.64
CA ARG A 101 -11.78 -4.58 -14.71
C ARG A 101 -10.56 -3.70 -14.41
N ASP A 102 -10.76 -2.52 -13.85
CA ASP A 102 -9.67 -1.59 -13.55
C ASP A 102 -8.77 -2.17 -12.44
N GLY A 103 -9.37 -2.80 -11.43
CA GLY A 103 -8.61 -3.51 -10.40
C GLY A 103 -7.84 -4.72 -10.93
N ALA A 104 -8.39 -5.43 -11.91
CA ALA A 104 -7.74 -6.60 -12.51
C ALA A 104 -6.46 -6.25 -13.29
N ILE A 105 -6.38 -5.04 -13.86
CA ILE A 105 -5.16 -4.53 -14.50
C ILE A 105 -4.06 -4.38 -13.45
N THR A 106 -4.38 -3.84 -12.28
CA THR A 106 -3.41 -3.71 -11.17
C THR A 106 -2.99 -5.06 -10.63
N ASP A 107 -3.92 -6.01 -10.44
CA ASP A 107 -3.61 -7.38 -10.01
C ASP A 107 -2.63 -8.06 -10.99
N PHE A 108 -2.79 -7.81 -12.29
CA PHE A 108 -1.86 -8.29 -13.32
C PHE A 108 -0.47 -7.68 -13.14
N PHE A 109 -0.36 -6.37 -12.90
CA PHE A 109 0.93 -5.72 -12.71
C PHE A 109 1.71 -6.26 -11.51
N ILE A 110 1.04 -6.53 -10.40
CA ILE A 110 1.69 -7.12 -9.21
C ILE A 110 2.33 -8.47 -9.54
N SER A 111 1.61 -9.35 -10.26
CA SER A 111 2.15 -10.62 -10.72
C SER A 111 3.25 -10.46 -11.76
N TRP A 112 3.02 -9.63 -12.77
CA TRP A 112 3.92 -9.47 -13.90
C TRP A 112 5.26 -8.84 -13.50
N LEU A 113 5.23 -7.89 -12.56
CA LEU A 113 6.42 -7.31 -11.94
C LEU A 113 7.06 -8.22 -10.87
N ARG A 114 6.46 -9.39 -10.60
CA ARG A 114 6.98 -10.42 -9.67
C ARG A 114 7.27 -9.87 -8.28
N ILE A 115 6.40 -8.97 -7.79
CA ILE A 115 6.63 -8.21 -6.55
C ILE A 115 6.93 -9.15 -5.37
N TYR A 116 6.09 -10.16 -5.13
CA TYR A 116 6.31 -11.10 -4.03
C TYR A 116 7.52 -12.01 -4.25
N ASN A 117 7.87 -12.37 -5.49
CA ASN A 117 9.09 -13.13 -5.75
C ASN A 117 10.32 -12.31 -5.34
N THR A 118 10.35 -11.02 -5.67
CA THR A 118 11.42 -10.10 -5.23
C THR A 118 11.45 -9.99 -3.70
N VAL A 119 10.29 -9.82 -3.06
CA VAL A 119 10.22 -9.78 -1.59
C VAL A 119 10.76 -11.07 -0.99
N ASP A 120 10.27 -12.24 -1.41
CA ASP A 120 10.69 -13.53 -0.85
C ASP A 120 12.18 -13.81 -1.05
N GLN A 121 12.74 -13.39 -2.19
CA GLN A 121 14.16 -13.55 -2.48
C GLN A 121 15.06 -12.70 -1.56
N TYR A 122 14.64 -11.48 -1.22
CA TYR A 122 15.51 -10.49 -0.57
C TYR A 122 15.12 -10.15 0.87
N TYR A 123 13.93 -10.53 1.35
CA TYR A 123 13.42 -10.16 2.68
C TYR A 123 14.39 -10.53 3.80
N GLU A 124 14.86 -11.78 3.82
CA GLU A 124 15.76 -12.28 4.87
C GLU A 124 17.20 -11.78 4.72
N SER A 125 17.65 -11.55 3.49
CA SER A 125 19.07 -11.28 3.19
C SER A 125 19.42 -9.80 3.14
N GLN A 126 18.45 -8.93 2.81
CA GLN A 126 18.67 -7.49 2.67
C GLN A 126 18.05 -6.66 3.80
N LEU A 127 17.06 -7.18 4.52
CA LEU A 127 16.47 -6.48 5.67
C LEU A 127 17.05 -7.02 6.97
N SER A 128 17.51 -6.11 7.82
CA SER A 128 17.94 -6.46 9.17
C SER A 128 16.78 -7.04 9.98
N GLU A 129 17.10 -7.86 10.97
CA GLU A 129 16.10 -8.42 11.89
C GLU A 129 15.26 -7.33 12.56
N LYS A 130 15.89 -6.20 12.96
CA LYS A 130 15.19 -5.05 13.55
C LYS A 130 14.20 -4.38 12.61
N VAL A 131 14.53 -4.25 11.31
CA VAL A 131 13.57 -3.69 10.35
C VAL A 131 12.40 -4.65 10.16
N ARG A 132 12.66 -5.97 10.09
CA ARG A 132 11.62 -6.97 9.98
C ARG A 132 10.70 -7.00 11.20
N SER A 133 11.23 -6.88 12.42
CA SER A 133 10.41 -6.85 13.65
C SER A 133 9.47 -5.63 13.69
N ILE A 134 9.95 -4.45 13.28
CA ILE A 134 9.14 -3.23 13.13
C ILE A 134 8.00 -3.45 12.12
N LEU A 135 8.30 -4.05 10.97
CA LEU A 135 7.31 -4.33 9.92
C LEU A 135 6.24 -5.33 10.39
N GLU A 136 6.64 -6.39 11.10
CA GLU A 136 5.69 -7.35 11.68
C GLU A 136 4.83 -6.73 12.80
N ALA A 137 5.41 -5.85 13.63
CA ALA A 137 4.66 -5.14 14.66
C ALA A 137 3.61 -4.19 14.06
N TYR A 138 3.99 -3.44 13.02
CA TYR A 138 3.06 -2.60 12.27
C TYR A 138 1.93 -3.43 11.62
N ALA A 139 2.28 -4.54 10.96
CA ALA A 139 1.28 -5.45 10.40
C ALA A 139 0.34 -6.02 11.48
N THR A 140 0.86 -6.33 12.67
CA THR A 140 0.06 -6.79 13.80
C THR A 140 -0.91 -5.71 14.30
N GLY A 141 -0.50 -4.44 14.32
CA GLY A 141 -1.39 -3.31 14.66
C GLY A 141 -2.55 -3.14 13.67
N ILE A 142 -2.27 -3.26 12.36
CA ILE A 142 -3.31 -3.27 11.32
C ILE A 142 -4.29 -4.44 11.54
N ASN A 143 -3.76 -5.65 11.77
CA ASN A 143 -4.58 -6.84 11.99
C ASN A 143 -5.45 -6.73 13.24
N TYR A 144 -4.91 -6.14 14.31
CA TYR A 144 -5.62 -5.92 15.55
C TYR A 144 -6.80 -4.97 15.35
N TYR A 145 -6.58 -3.84 14.66
CA TYR A 145 -7.66 -2.93 14.30
C TYR A 145 -8.72 -3.64 13.45
N ALA A 146 -8.32 -4.35 12.39
CA ALA A 146 -9.23 -5.12 11.54
C ALA A 146 -10.06 -6.14 12.33
N HIS A 147 -9.47 -6.79 13.34
CA HIS A 147 -10.20 -7.73 14.18
C HIS A 147 -11.30 -7.06 15.00
N LEU A 148 -10.98 -5.92 15.63
CA LEU A 148 -11.94 -5.15 16.43
C LEU A 148 -13.05 -4.53 15.57
N HIS A 149 -12.73 -4.18 14.32
CA HIS A 149 -13.59 -3.51 13.35
C HIS A 149 -13.92 -4.42 12.15
N ASN A 150 -14.28 -5.68 12.43
CA ASN A 150 -14.47 -6.69 11.37
C ASN A 150 -15.61 -6.36 10.39
N ASP A 151 -16.54 -5.49 10.78
CA ASP A 151 -17.63 -4.99 9.94
C ASP A 151 -17.16 -3.97 8.88
N GLU A 152 -15.96 -3.40 9.04
CA GLU A 152 -15.34 -2.46 8.10
C GLU A 152 -14.45 -3.16 7.04
N ILE A 153 -14.28 -4.48 7.14
CA ILE A 153 -13.38 -5.24 6.25
C ILE A 153 -13.98 -5.36 4.83
N LEU A 154 -13.21 -4.88 3.85
CA LEU A 154 -13.62 -4.84 2.43
C LEU A 154 -13.33 -6.15 1.68
N ALA A 155 -12.31 -6.89 2.11
CA ALA A 155 -11.90 -8.13 1.46
C ALA A 155 -11.20 -9.08 2.43
N ASP A 156 -11.22 -10.37 2.09
CA ASP A 156 -10.52 -11.42 2.83
C ASP A 156 -8.99 -11.37 2.58
N VAL A 157 -8.32 -10.30 3.03
CA VAL A 157 -6.87 -10.07 2.79
C VAL A 157 -6.03 -10.14 4.07
N PHE A 158 -6.69 -10.34 5.21
CA PHE A 158 -6.08 -10.44 6.53
C PHE A 158 -5.83 -11.91 6.91
N PRO A 159 -4.81 -12.20 7.75
CA PRO A 159 -3.87 -11.24 8.32
C PRO A 159 -2.83 -10.73 7.33
N VAL A 160 -2.41 -9.48 7.54
CA VAL A 160 -1.25 -8.83 6.93
C VAL A 160 0.01 -9.29 7.65
N GLN A 161 1.12 -9.38 6.93
CA GLN A 161 2.45 -9.71 7.45
C GLN A 161 3.45 -8.59 7.10
N GLY A 162 4.60 -8.55 7.78
CA GLY A 162 5.65 -7.58 7.47
C GLY A 162 6.09 -7.62 6.00
N LYS A 163 6.10 -8.80 5.38
CA LYS A 163 6.33 -8.98 3.93
C LYS A 163 5.33 -8.23 3.04
N ASP A 164 4.05 -8.16 3.45
CA ASP A 164 3.04 -7.42 2.69
C ASP A 164 3.34 -5.92 2.72
N ILE A 165 3.85 -5.41 3.84
CA ILE A 165 4.30 -4.01 3.96
C ILE A 165 5.48 -3.75 3.01
N VAL A 166 6.46 -4.66 2.96
CA VAL A 166 7.61 -4.58 2.04
C VAL A 166 7.18 -4.65 0.57
N ALA A 167 6.21 -5.50 0.24
CA ALA A 167 5.63 -5.56 -1.10
C ALA A 167 5.09 -4.20 -1.54
N GLY A 168 4.51 -3.43 -0.62
CA GLY A 168 4.11 -2.03 -0.84
C GLY A 168 5.26 -1.14 -1.30
N PHE A 169 6.41 -1.21 -0.64
CA PHE A 169 7.61 -0.45 -1.02
C PHE A 169 8.16 -0.89 -2.39
N VAL A 170 8.28 -2.21 -2.60
CA VAL A 170 8.82 -2.78 -3.86
C VAL A 170 7.93 -2.38 -5.05
N PHE A 171 6.61 -2.43 -4.89
CA PHE A 171 5.67 -2.06 -5.95
C PHE A 171 5.64 -0.56 -6.23
N ARG A 172 5.64 0.29 -5.19
CA ARG A 172 5.47 1.74 -5.36
C ARG A 172 6.74 2.46 -5.80
N THR A 173 7.92 1.99 -5.39
CA THR A 173 9.18 2.69 -5.68
C THR A 173 9.37 2.92 -7.19
N PRO A 174 9.09 1.96 -8.09
CA PRO A 174 9.15 2.19 -9.52
C PRO A 174 8.16 3.21 -10.08
N MET A 175 7.00 3.37 -9.44
CA MET A 175 6.03 4.39 -9.84
C MET A 175 6.53 5.81 -9.53
N PHE A 176 7.33 5.99 -8.47
CA PHE A 176 7.92 7.29 -8.13
C PHE A 176 8.97 7.79 -9.14
N PHE A 177 9.53 6.90 -9.97
CA PHE A 177 10.41 7.26 -11.08
C PHE A 177 9.77 7.03 -12.47
N GLY A 178 8.45 6.87 -12.53
CA GLY A 178 7.67 6.99 -13.77
C GLY A 178 7.36 5.70 -14.52
N LEU A 179 7.47 4.52 -13.87
CA LEU A 179 7.18 3.24 -14.52
C LEU A 179 5.74 3.15 -15.05
N ASP A 180 4.78 3.69 -14.30
CA ASP A 180 3.37 3.81 -14.71
C ASP A 180 3.22 4.52 -16.06
N SER A 181 3.86 5.67 -16.22
CA SER A 181 3.77 6.46 -17.45
C SER A 181 4.40 5.74 -18.64
N ILE A 182 5.51 5.03 -18.44
CA ILE A 182 6.16 4.25 -19.48
C ILE A 182 5.27 3.06 -19.88
N LEU A 183 4.73 2.32 -18.91
CA LEU A 183 3.84 1.20 -19.18
C LEU A 183 2.58 1.65 -19.90
N GLU A 184 1.92 2.72 -19.46
CA GLU A 184 0.75 3.29 -20.14
C GLU A 184 1.08 3.63 -21.60
N SER A 185 2.24 4.24 -21.86
CA SER A 185 2.68 4.53 -23.23
C SER A 185 2.87 3.26 -24.06
N LEU A 186 3.42 2.19 -23.47
CA LEU A 186 3.67 0.93 -24.15
C LEU A 186 2.38 0.16 -24.47
N PHE A 187 1.42 0.11 -23.54
CA PHE A 187 0.14 -0.55 -23.78
C PHE A 187 -0.75 0.17 -24.79
N ASN A 188 -0.53 1.48 -24.99
CA ASN A 188 -1.26 2.29 -25.96
C ASN A 188 -0.59 2.37 -27.34
N LEU A 189 0.48 1.60 -27.59
CA LEU A 189 1.12 1.55 -28.91
C LEU A 189 0.19 0.98 -29.97
N THR A 190 -0.06 1.74 -31.03
CA THR A 190 -0.81 1.29 -32.22
C THR A 190 0.10 0.78 -33.34
N GLU A 191 1.38 1.12 -33.29
CA GLU A 191 2.40 0.72 -34.27
C GLU A 191 3.74 0.47 -33.56
N LYS A 192 4.64 -0.26 -34.22
CA LYS A 192 5.97 -0.54 -33.68
C LYS A 192 6.75 0.78 -33.53
N PRO A 193 7.21 1.14 -32.32
CA PRO A 193 7.94 2.39 -32.11
C PRO A 193 9.27 2.36 -32.89
N LYS A 194 9.73 3.53 -33.31
CA LYS A 194 11.06 3.69 -33.92
C LYS A 194 12.10 3.86 -32.83
N LEU A 195 13.31 3.33 -33.07
CA LEU A 195 14.46 3.58 -32.18
C LEU A 195 14.68 5.10 -32.14
N SER A 196 14.53 5.70 -30.96
CA SER A 196 14.82 7.12 -30.77
C SER A 196 16.27 7.29 -30.33
N SER A 197 16.99 8.21 -30.97
CA SER A 197 18.32 8.66 -30.52
C SER A 197 18.25 9.75 -29.43
N HIS A 198 17.03 10.19 -29.09
CA HIS A 198 16.76 11.24 -28.12
C HIS A 198 15.65 10.80 -27.18
N LEU A 199 15.83 11.00 -25.88
CA LEU A 199 14.73 10.89 -24.93
C LEU A 199 13.61 11.82 -25.41
N PRO A 200 12.39 11.33 -25.69
CA PRO A 200 11.29 12.24 -25.96
C PRO A 200 11.12 13.13 -24.73
N ALA A 201 11.13 14.46 -24.94
CA ALA A 201 10.70 15.39 -23.91
C ALA A 201 9.22 15.07 -23.65
N ASN A 202 8.95 14.30 -22.59
CA ASN A 202 7.59 13.92 -22.26
C ASN A 202 6.85 15.18 -21.83
N ASN A 203 6.06 15.74 -22.75
CA ASN A 203 5.31 16.98 -22.59
C ASN A 203 3.90 16.71 -22.03
N THR A 204 3.74 15.60 -21.28
CA THR A 204 2.52 15.30 -20.55
C THR A 204 2.57 16.04 -19.22
N SER A 205 2.13 17.29 -19.28
CA SER A 205 2.05 18.24 -18.18
C SER A 205 1.08 17.79 -17.07
N ARG A 206 1.46 16.82 -16.23
CA ARG A 206 1.10 16.92 -14.83
C ARG A 206 2.22 17.71 -14.17
N HIS A 207 1.89 18.86 -13.60
CA HIS A 207 2.77 19.55 -12.67
C HIS A 207 2.89 18.69 -11.40
N ILE A 208 3.64 17.59 -11.50
CA ILE A 208 3.99 16.77 -10.36
C ILE A 208 5.11 17.53 -9.66
N GLY A 209 4.86 17.91 -8.43
CA GLY A 209 5.80 18.72 -7.68
C GLY A 209 5.88 18.29 -6.24
N SER A 210 6.90 18.81 -5.60
CA SER A 210 6.85 19.23 -4.21
C SER A 210 7.86 20.37 -4.13
N ASN A 211 7.64 21.32 -3.23
CA ASN A 211 8.64 22.30 -2.87
C ASN A 211 9.34 21.85 -1.59
N GLY A 212 10.65 22.09 -1.52
CA GLY A 212 11.45 21.89 -0.32
C GLY A 212 12.47 23.01 -0.22
N PHE A 213 12.51 23.71 0.91
CA PHE A 213 13.50 24.78 1.15
C PHE A 213 14.25 24.53 2.44
N ALA A 214 15.57 24.57 2.39
CA ALA A 214 16.43 24.56 3.57
C ALA A 214 17.23 25.87 3.63
N VAL A 215 17.17 26.57 4.76
CA VAL A 215 17.88 27.84 4.98
C VAL A 215 18.88 27.64 6.11
N SER A 216 20.16 27.86 5.80
CA SER A 216 21.23 27.67 6.78
C SER A 216 21.26 28.78 7.84
N PRO A 217 21.83 28.51 9.03
CA PRO A 217 22.04 29.49 10.11
C PRO A 217 22.71 30.80 9.67
N LYS A 218 23.56 30.75 8.63
CA LYS A 218 24.24 31.92 8.09
C LYS A 218 23.29 32.91 7.42
N ARG A 219 22.10 32.45 7.01
CA ARG A 219 21.08 33.22 6.30
C ARG A 219 19.82 33.49 7.12
N THR A 220 19.76 33.02 8.37
CA THR A 220 18.63 33.28 9.29
C THR A 220 19.00 34.33 10.35
N ALA A 221 18.00 35.08 10.83
CA ALA A 221 18.18 36.14 11.82
C ALA A 221 18.55 35.58 13.21
N ASN A 222 17.97 34.44 13.59
CA ASN A 222 18.16 33.78 14.88
C ASN A 222 19.29 32.73 14.89
N LYS A 223 20.01 32.54 13.76
CA LYS A 223 21.08 31.52 13.63
C LYS A 223 20.62 30.07 13.76
N GLU A 224 19.33 29.81 13.55
CA GLU A 224 18.79 28.46 13.45
C GLU A 224 18.67 28.00 11.99
N THR A 225 18.59 26.69 11.77
CA THR A 225 18.27 26.12 10.45
C THR A 225 16.76 26.09 10.26
N PHE A 226 16.26 26.56 9.12
CA PHE A 226 14.85 26.42 8.76
C PHE A 226 14.66 25.42 7.64
N LEU A 227 13.61 24.60 7.75
CA LEU A 227 13.15 23.68 6.72
C LEU A 227 11.68 23.98 6.42
N ALA A 228 11.35 24.12 5.13
CA ALA A 228 9.98 24.14 4.66
C ALA A 228 9.69 22.86 3.89
N ILE A 229 8.72 22.08 4.39
CA ILE A 229 8.19 20.86 3.79
C ILE A 229 6.89 21.21 3.10
N ASN A 230 6.83 21.15 1.76
CA ASN A 230 5.63 21.51 1.00
C ASN A 230 5.41 20.51 -0.14
N SER A 231 4.96 19.31 0.22
CA SER A 231 4.66 18.25 -0.73
C SER A 231 3.28 18.41 -1.38
N HIS A 232 3.16 18.08 -2.67
CA HIS A 232 1.91 18.12 -3.43
C HIS A 232 1.44 16.70 -3.74
N GLN A 233 0.77 16.08 -2.79
CA GLN A 233 0.12 14.78 -2.96
C GLN A 233 -1.40 14.94 -3.10
N PRO A 234 -2.11 13.94 -3.65
CA PRO A 234 -3.56 13.85 -3.59
C PRO A 234 -4.09 14.01 -2.15
N TRP A 235 -5.33 14.49 -2.03
CA TRP A 235 -6.00 14.67 -0.74
C TRP A 235 -6.57 13.37 -0.16
N ASP A 236 -6.66 12.31 -0.97
CA ASP A 236 -7.17 10.99 -0.59
C ASP A 236 -6.44 9.91 -1.39
N GLY A 237 -6.51 8.66 -0.91
CA GLY A 237 -5.93 7.50 -1.55
C GLY A 237 -4.56 7.10 -0.97
N PRO A 238 -3.86 6.16 -1.65
CA PRO A 238 -2.73 5.42 -1.07
C PRO A 238 -1.46 6.26 -0.83
N ILE A 239 -1.46 7.51 -1.28
CA ILE A 239 -0.35 8.48 -1.17
C ILE A 239 -0.81 9.80 -0.52
N ALA A 240 -2.00 9.83 0.09
CA ALA A 240 -2.41 10.93 0.94
C ALA A 240 -1.52 10.98 2.20
N TRP A 241 -1.26 12.17 2.72
CA TRP A 241 -0.44 12.32 3.92
C TRP A 241 -1.26 12.07 5.18
N TYR A 242 -0.74 11.20 6.03
CA TYR A 242 -1.15 11.06 7.43
C TYR A 242 -0.06 11.64 8.32
N GLU A 243 -0.41 12.53 9.25
CA GLU A 243 0.54 13.16 10.17
C GLU A 243 0.59 12.38 11.48
N ALA A 244 1.79 12.10 11.98
CA ALA A 244 1.97 11.45 13.27
C ALA A 244 3.30 11.85 13.93
N HIS A 245 3.35 11.71 15.26
CA HIS A 245 4.56 11.73 16.05
C HIS A 245 4.80 10.34 16.65
N ILE A 246 6.00 9.81 16.48
CA ILE A 246 6.41 8.49 16.97
C ILE A 246 7.54 8.68 17.97
N HIS A 247 7.43 8.03 19.13
CA HIS A 247 8.46 7.97 20.17
C HIS A 247 8.62 6.54 20.70
N SER A 248 9.87 6.08 20.85
CA SER A 248 10.25 4.87 21.58
C SER A 248 11.40 5.17 22.55
N GLU A 249 11.52 4.40 23.63
CA GLU A 249 12.67 4.47 24.54
C GLU A 249 13.96 3.89 23.92
N GLU A 250 13.88 3.27 22.74
CA GLU A 250 15.03 2.75 21.98
C GLU A 250 15.66 3.78 21.05
N GLY A 251 15.09 5.00 20.99
CA GLY A 251 15.67 6.15 20.30
C GLY A 251 14.92 6.59 19.04
N TRP A 252 13.79 5.95 18.70
CA TRP A 252 12.90 6.49 17.67
C TRP A 252 12.21 7.73 18.26
N ASN A 253 12.45 8.91 17.70
CA ASN A 253 11.67 10.12 18.00
C ASN A 253 11.56 10.97 16.73
N MET A 254 10.38 11.08 16.12
CA MET A 254 10.20 11.87 14.90
C MET A 254 8.73 12.24 14.66
N SER A 255 8.50 13.41 14.07
CA SER A 255 7.17 13.90 13.68
C SER A 255 7.14 14.24 12.19
N GLY A 256 6.04 13.90 11.52
CA GLY A 256 5.84 14.28 10.13
C GLY A 256 4.79 13.45 9.39
N GLY A 257 4.90 13.46 8.06
CA GLY A 257 3.98 12.79 7.15
C GLY A 257 4.43 11.40 6.75
N LEU A 258 3.47 10.46 6.77
CA LEU A 258 3.59 9.10 6.26
C LEU A 258 2.45 8.78 5.29
N PHE A 259 2.59 7.69 4.53
CA PHE A 259 1.53 7.20 3.66
C PHE A 259 0.71 6.08 4.34
N PRO A 260 -0.56 5.89 3.94
CA PRO A 260 -1.37 4.76 4.38
C PRO A 260 -0.65 3.42 4.20
N GLY A 261 -0.56 2.67 5.29
CA GLY A 261 0.07 1.35 5.31
C GLY A 261 1.60 1.36 5.44
N SER A 262 2.23 2.50 5.73
CA SER A 262 3.68 2.59 5.95
C SER A 262 4.03 2.90 7.42
N PRO A 263 5.05 2.23 8.00
CA PRO A 263 5.53 2.54 9.35
C PRO A 263 6.53 3.72 9.40
N ILE A 264 6.77 4.43 8.29
CA ILE A 264 7.90 5.36 8.16
C ILE A 264 7.42 6.80 7.93
N ILE A 265 7.98 7.75 8.69
CA ILE A 265 7.84 9.18 8.42
C ILE A 265 8.71 9.56 7.21
N PHE A 266 8.09 9.73 6.06
CA PHE A 266 8.78 10.06 4.81
C PHE A 266 9.24 11.51 4.76
N VAL A 267 8.48 12.44 5.33
CA VAL A 267 8.86 13.85 5.41
C VAL A 267 8.61 14.32 6.83
N GLY A 268 9.56 15.05 7.42
CA GLY A 268 9.40 15.42 8.82
C GLY A 268 10.66 15.96 9.46
N HIS A 269 10.68 15.88 10.77
CA HIS A 269 11.81 16.28 11.59
C HIS A 269 11.86 15.49 12.91
N ASN A 270 12.99 15.59 13.58
CA ASN A 270 13.16 15.20 14.97
C ASN A 270 13.90 16.30 15.74
N ASP A 271 14.45 15.96 16.90
CA ASP A 271 15.15 16.89 17.78
C ASP A 271 16.41 17.52 17.16
N SER A 272 16.94 16.94 16.07
CA SER A 272 18.24 17.34 15.49
C SER A 272 18.29 17.44 13.97
N LEU A 273 17.35 16.84 13.25
CA LEU A 273 17.33 16.74 11.78
C LEU A 273 15.95 17.05 11.23
N GLY A 274 15.90 17.53 10.00
CA GLY A 274 14.68 17.63 9.20
C GLY A 274 14.94 17.20 7.76
N TRP A 275 13.96 16.58 7.12
CA TRP A 275 14.07 16.07 5.76
C TRP A 275 12.78 16.26 4.96
N VAL A 276 12.93 16.39 3.64
CA VAL A 276 11.84 16.53 2.67
C VAL A 276 12.23 15.85 1.38
N HIS A 277 11.24 15.32 0.67
CA HIS A 277 11.41 14.76 -0.67
C HIS A 277 10.70 15.63 -1.70
N THR A 278 11.34 15.77 -2.87
CA THR A 278 10.74 16.41 -4.04
C THR A 278 10.93 15.52 -5.26
N VAL A 279 9.96 15.56 -6.17
CA VAL A 279 10.04 14.78 -7.40
C VAL A 279 11.19 15.31 -8.26
N ASN A 280 12.14 14.43 -8.57
CA ASN A 280 13.35 14.74 -9.34
C ASN A 280 13.47 13.94 -10.66
N ALA A 281 12.45 13.15 -11.01
CA ALA A 281 12.31 12.40 -12.26
C ALA A 281 13.62 11.76 -12.78
N PRO A 282 14.26 10.87 -12.00
CA PRO A 282 15.50 10.23 -12.42
C PRO A 282 15.24 9.26 -13.58
N ASP A 283 16.21 9.14 -14.49
CA ASP A 283 16.16 8.17 -15.58
C ASP A 283 16.63 6.79 -15.07
N LEU A 284 15.66 5.91 -14.76
CA LEU A 284 15.89 4.57 -14.18
C LEU A 284 15.17 3.46 -14.97
N ILE A 285 14.60 3.77 -16.13
CA ILE A 285 13.78 2.85 -16.92
C ILE A 285 14.26 2.85 -18.37
N ASP A 286 14.80 1.71 -18.80
CA ASP A 286 15.17 1.48 -20.20
C ASP A 286 14.09 0.64 -20.91
N THR A 287 13.71 1.09 -22.10
CA THR A 287 12.78 0.35 -22.98
C THR A 287 13.53 -0.19 -24.19
N TYR A 288 13.40 -1.50 -24.44
CA TYR A 288 14.06 -2.18 -25.54
C TYR A 288 13.05 -2.63 -26.59
N ILE A 289 13.38 -2.41 -27.87
CA ILE A 289 12.62 -2.98 -28.99
C ILE A 289 13.25 -4.31 -29.36
N LEU A 290 12.54 -5.40 -29.07
CA LEU A 290 13.01 -6.74 -29.40
C LEU A 290 12.88 -7.04 -30.91
N GLU A 291 13.86 -7.77 -31.42
CA GLU A 291 13.76 -8.44 -32.72
C GLU A 291 13.20 -9.84 -32.52
N MET A 292 11.91 -9.99 -32.84
CA MET A 292 11.19 -11.26 -32.68
C MET A 292 11.45 -12.18 -33.88
N HIS A 293 11.53 -13.48 -33.62
CA HIS A 293 11.64 -14.48 -34.68
C HIS A 293 10.36 -14.49 -35.55
N PRO A 294 10.48 -14.50 -36.89
CA PRO A 294 9.33 -14.37 -37.79
C PRO A 294 8.29 -15.50 -37.62
N ASP A 295 8.75 -16.71 -37.32
CA ASP A 295 7.89 -17.90 -37.20
C ASP A 295 7.62 -18.36 -35.76
N ASN A 296 8.23 -17.71 -34.75
CA ASN A 296 8.06 -18.10 -33.35
C ASN A 296 7.99 -16.87 -32.45
N SER A 297 6.79 -16.54 -31.98
CA SER A 297 6.53 -15.35 -31.16
C SER A 297 7.15 -15.38 -29.76
N LEU A 298 7.75 -16.51 -29.35
CA LEU A 298 8.46 -16.62 -28.07
C LEU A 298 9.97 -16.49 -28.22
N LEU A 299 10.50 -16.39 -29.43
CA LEU A 299 11.94 -16.22 -29.63
C LEU A 299 12.28 -14.76 -29.97
N TYR A 300 13.31 -14.23 -29.32
CA TYR A 300 13.88 -12.92 -29.62
C TYR A 300 15.40 -13.03 -29.85
N ARG A 301 15.95 -12.12 -30.66
CA ARG A 301 17.38 -12.10 -30.96
C ARG A 301 18.16 -11.32 -29.89
N PHE A 302 19.24 -11.90 -29.39
CA PHE A 302 20.20 -11.27 -28.47
C PHE A 302 21.61 -11.77 -28.78
N ASP A 303 22.57 -10.88 -29.03
CA ASP A 303 23.96 -11.20 -29.41
C ASP A 303 24.07 -12.33 -30.46
N ASP A 304 23.31 -12.20 -31.56
CA ASP A 304 23.21 -13.15 -32.67
C ASP A 304 22.64 -14.54 -32.32
N GLN A 305 22.07 -14.71 -31.13
CA GLN A 305 21.39 -15.93 -30.70
C GLN A 305 19.89 -15.72 -30.57
N TRP A 306 19.12 -16.77 -30.81
CA TRP A 306 17.68 -16.80 -30.52
C TRP A 306 17.46 -17.30 -29.09
N LEU A 307 16.96 -16.43 -28.23
CA LEU A 307 16.60 -16.75 -26.84
C LEU A 307 15.07 -16.83 -26.69
N GLU A 308 14.62 -17.67 -25.77
CA GLU A 308 13.20 -17.86 -25.49
C GLU A 308 12.73 -16.90 -24.40
N LEU A 309 11.59 -16.25 -24.64
CA LEU A 309 10.88 -15.43 -23.66
C LEU A 309 10.30 -16.33 -22.57
N GLU A 310 10.44 -15.88 -21.32
CA GLU A 310 9.72 -16.48 -20.21
C GLU A 310 8.21 -16.26 -20.37
N LYS A 311 7.43 -17.33 -20.20
CA LYS A 311 5.97 -17.29 -20.28
C LYS A 311 5.36 -17.75 -18.98
N GLU A 312 4.44 -16.96 -18.46
CA GLU A 312 3.67 -17.27 -17.26
C GLU A 312 2.18 -17.03 -17.50
N ILE A 313 1.33 -17.83 -16.85
CA ILE A 313 -0.12 -17.66 -16.88
C ILE A 313 -0.56 -17.12 -15.52
N VAL A 314 -1.07 -15.89 -15.49
CA VAL A 314 -1.62 -15.27 -14.29
C VAL A 314 -3.13 -15.45 -14.27
N SER A 315 -3.65 -16.02 -13.19
CA SER A 315 -5.10 -16.19 -12.98
C SER A 315 -5.63 -15.08 -12.08
N ILE A 316 -6.51 -14.23 -12.62
CA ILE A 316 -7.06 -13.06 -11.91
C ILE A 316 -8.57 -13.22 -11.80
N LYS A 317 -9.10 -12.99 -10.58
CA LYS A 317 -10.55 -13.01 -10.34
C LYS A 317 -11.10 -11.59 -10.49
N ILE A 318 -12.17 -11.47 -11.26
CA ILE A 318 -12.77 -10.18 -11.59
C ILE A 318 -14.25 -10.20 -11.22
N LYS A 319 -14.70 -9.15 -10.54
CA LYS A 319 -16.13 -8.89 -10.34
C LYS A 319 -16.73 -8.32 -11.63
N ILE A 320 -17.69 -9.03 -12.22
CA ILE A 320 -18.30 -8.68 -13.52
C ILE A 320 -19.54 -7.78 -13.34
N PHE A 321 -20.15 -7.77 -12.15
CA PHE A 321 -21.34 -6.99 -11.79
C PHE A 321 -21.24 -6.55 -10.32
#